data_AF-A0AA51M3E5-F1
#
_entry.id   AF-A0AA51M3E5-F1
#
_cell.length_a   1.000
_cell.length_b   1.000
_cell.length_c   1.000
_cell.angle_alpha   90.00
_cell.angle_beta   90.00
_cell.angle_gamma   90.00
#
_symmetry.space_group_name_H-M   'P 1'
#
loop_
_entity.id
_entity.type
_entity.pdbx_description
1 polymer ?
#
loop_
_entity_poly.entity_id
_entity_poly.type
_entity_poly.pdbx_seq_one_letter_code
_entity_poly.pdbx_strand_id
1 'polypeptide(L)'
;MKATFDGTTVRLGRDGRTLYEQSGYGRPEGGGIRLAPQEALYLLHRQKIQVDEYSFDALFSEFGDKPNFLRSFLVYRDLRERGYAVQTGPHDFRVFRRGEKPGTGESLYLVRVLSERDPIRFEKLIEEVVASRNMRKMYVLAVVDDEEELTFYEIKLQKLADSCGTGDGISRHTALLIGNSAMVRAEPGSDLEAAGFGKRLDDERLMLSPVELLYLMARDLLNLERGGRSLGLPEYQAFAGEADNELTGKEKVYTELRSHDFTPRTGYKFGHHFRVYSGKNVHSEMLVHAVEKETALPMSLISRSVRMAHSVKKKMLFGCVHSSGIQFVEFARIKL
;
A
#
# COMPACT_ATOMS: atom_id res chain seq x y z
N MET A 1 -25.36 27.49 -19.04
CA MET A 1 -26.59 27.18 -18.28
C MET A 1 -26.54 27.95 -16.97
N LYS A 2 -27.68 28.44 -16.45
CA LYS A 2 -27.71 29.16 -15.16
C LYS A 2 -27.79 28.18 -14.00
N ALA A 3 -27.03 28.45 -12.95
CA ALA A 3 -26.97 27.69 -11.72
C ALA A 3 -27.12 28.64 -10.53
N THR A 4 -27.72 28.15 -9.45
CA THR A 4 -27.85 28.89 -8.19
C THR A 4 -27.02 28.22 -7.11
N PHE A 5 -26.45 29.04 -6.21
CA PHE A 5 -25.71 28.58 -5.04
C PHE A 5 -26.40 29.09 -3.78
N ASP A 6 -26.77 28.17 -2.88
CA ASP A 6 -27.46 28.48 -1.62
C ASP A 6 -26.54 28.57 -0.40
N GLY A 7 -25.23 28.75 -0.62
CA GLY A 7 -24.19 28.70 0.42
C GLY A 7 -23.70 27.28 0.73
N THR A 8 -24.44 26.24 0.34
CA THR A 8 -24.04 24.84 0.58
C THR A 8 -23.89 24.05 -0.71
N THR A 9 -24.79 24.27 -1.66
CA THR A 9 -25.04 23.39 -2.79
C THR A 9 -25.27 24.21 -4.06
N VAL A 10 -24.66 23.78 -5.16
CA VAL A 10 -24.91 24.37 -6.49
C VAL A 10 -25.95 23.53 -7.23
N ARG A 11 -27.03 24.17 -7.68
CA ARG A 11 -28.14 23.51 -8.38
C ARG A 11 -28.35 24.09 -9.76
N LEU A 12 -28.72 23.22 -10.70
CA LEU A 12 -29.24 23.60 -12.00
C LEU A 12 -30.67 23.12 -12.18
N GLY A 13 -31.47 23.89 -12.91
CA GLY A 13 -32.83 23.51 -13.31
C GLY A 13 -32.85 22.40 -14.37
N ARG A 14 -33.97 22.31 -15.11
CA ARG A 14 -34.19 21.25 -16.12
C ARG A 14 -33.08 21.17 -17.17
N ASP A 15 -32.55 22.31 -17.60
CA ASP A 15 -31.47 22.41 -18.59
C ASP A 15 -30.19 21.71 -18.13
N GLY A 16 -29.97 21.61 -16.81
CA GLY A 16 -28.82 20.91 -16.25
C GLY A 16 -28.85 19.39 -16.47
N ARG A 17 -30.01 18.78 -16.74
CA ARG A 17 -30.11 17.32 -16.98
C ARG A 17 -29.26 16.87 -18.15
N THR A 18 -29.10 17.71 -19.18
CA THR A 18 -28.25 17.40 -20.33
C THR A 18 -26.78 17.17 -19.91
N LEU A 19 -26.28 17.89 -18.89
CA LEU A 19 -24.92 17.69 -18.38
C LEU A 19 -24.74 16.32 -17.72
N TYR A 20 -25.78 15.85 -17.02
CA TYR A 20 -25.79 14.51 -16.44
C TYR A 20 -25.89 13.44 -17.52
N GLU A 21 -26.86 13.57 -18.43
CA GLU A 21 -27.12 12.58 -19.46
C GLU A 21 -25.98 12.44 -20.46
N GLN A 22 -25.35 13.53 -20.88
CA GLN A 22 -24.29 13.49 -21.88
C GLN A 22 -22.92 13.21 -21.28
N SER A 23 -22.61 13.81 -20.12
CA SER A 23 -21.24 13.83 -19.57
C SER A 23 -21.13 13.36 -18.11
N GLY A 24 -22.24 12.96 -17.48
CA GLY A 24 -22.23 12.40 -16.14
C GLY A 24 -21.89 13.40 -15.04
N TYR A 25 -22.22 14.69 -15.21
CA TYR A 25 -22.03 15.69 -14.14
C TYR A 25 -23.21 15.72 -13.18
N GLY A 26 -22.93 15.83 -11.88
CA GLY A 26 -23.94 16.01 -10.86
C GLY A 26 -24.75 14.77 -10.54
N ARG A 27 -25.80 14.99 -9.75
CA ARG A 27 -26.81 13.99 -9.37
C ARG A 27 -28.21 14.54 -9.68
N PRO A 28 -29.10 13.76 -10.32
CA PRO A 28 -30.47 14.18 -10.54
C PRO A 28 -31.17 14.48 -9.21
N GLU A 29 -31.79 15.65 -9.11
CA GLU A 29 -32.53 16.08 -7.92
C GLU A 29 -33.75 16.90 -8.38
N GLY A 30 -34.95 16.38 -8.13
CA GLY A 30 -36.20 16.96 -8.61
C GLY A 30 -36.22 17.17 -10.14
N GLY A 31 -36.49 18.41 -10.56
CA GLY A 31 -36.54 18.79 -11.97
C GLY A 31 -35.16 18.95 -12.65
N GLY A 32 -34.07 18.98 -11.90
CA GLY A 32 -32.75 19.36 -12.41
C GLY A 32 -31.63 18.48 -11.88
N ILE A 33 -30.47 19.09 -11.63
CA ILE A 33 -29.30 18.40 -11.08
C ILE A 33 -28.68 19.19 -9.93
N ARG A 34 -28.11 18.45 -8.98
CA ARG A 34 -27.25 18.96 -7.92
C ARG A 34 -25.80 18.66 -8.26
N LEU A 35 -24.94 19.68 -8.21
CA LEU A 35 -23.50 19.54 -8.42
C LEU A 35 -22.77 19.47 -7.09
N ALA A 36 -21.75 18.60 -7.00
CA ALA A 36 -20.78 18.71 -5.93
C ALA A 36 -19.86 19.93 -6.15
N PRO A 37 -19.25 20.50 -5.09
CA PRO A 37 -18.41 21.70 -5.18
C PRO A 37 -17.33 21.63 -6.27
N GLN A 38 -16.63 20.49 -6.38
CA GLN A 38 -15.58 20.28 -7.38
C GLN A 38 -16.15 20.31 -8.81
N GLU A 39 -17.34 19.75 -9.02
CA GLU A 39 -17.99 19.72 -10.33
C GLU A 39 -18.48 21.12 -10.74
N ALA A 40 -19.09 21.84 -9.80
CA ALA A 40 -19.56 23.20 -10.03
C ALA A 40 -18.42 24.13 -10.41
N LEU A 41 -17.34 24.10 -9.63
CA LEU A 41 -16.16 24.92 -9.89
C LEU A 41 -15.51 24.56 -11.24
N TYR A 42 -15.39 23.27 -11.55
CA TYR A 42 -14.86 22.82 -12.83
C TYR A 42 -15.73 23.26 -14.02
N LEU A 43 -17.05 23.12 -13.91
CA LEU A 43 -17.97 23.52 -14.97
C LEU A 43 -18.00 25.05 -15.16
N LEU A 44 -17.86 25.81 -14.08
CA LEU A 44 -17.74 27.26 -14.12
C LEU A 44 -16.43 27.68 -14.80
N HIS A 45 -15.31 27.04 -14.43
CA HIS A 45 -14.01 27.24 -15.09
C HIS A 45 -14.07 26.95 -16.60
N ARG A 46 -14.75 25.86 -16.99
CA ARG A 46 -14.96 25.50 -18.41
C ARG A 46 -16.06 26.31 -19.10
N GLN A 47 -16.62 27.33 -18.43
CA GLN A 47 -17.68 28.21 -18.92
C GLN A 47 -18.96 27.48 -19.39
N LYS A 48 -19.20 26.27 -18.88
CA LYS A 48 -20.41 25.49 -19.19
C LYS A 48 -21.62 25.93 -18.37
N ILE A 49 -21.36 26.43 -17.17
CA ILE A 49 -22.37 27.00 -16.28
C ILE A 49 -21.99 28.43 -15.90
N GLN A 50 -22.98 29.21 -15.51
CA GLN A 50 -22.83 30.48 -14.83
C GLN A 50 -23.53 30.34 -13.48
N VAL A 51 -22.87 30.74 -12.39
CA VAL A 51 -23.45 30.73 -11.06
C VAL A 51 -23.87 32.17 -10.74
N ASP A 52 -25.16 32.37 -10.45
CA ASP A 52 -25.70 33.71 -10.20
C ASP A 52 -24.92 34.39 -9.06
N GLU A 53 -24.40 35.61 -9.31
CA GLU A 53 -23.63 36.44 -8.36
C GLU A 53 -22.22 35.92 -7.98
N TYR A 54 -21.78 34.77 -8.49
CA TYR A 54 -20.44 34.23 -8.18
C TYR A 54 -19.53 34.15 -9.41
N SER A 55 -18.35 34.78 -9.30
CA SER A 55 -17.23 34.52 -10.22
C SER A 55 -16.54 33.19 -9.87
N PHE A 56 -15.61 32.75 -10.71
CA PHE A 56 -14.76 31.60 -10.39
C PHE A 56 -14.01 31.82 -9.07
N ASP A 57 -13.36 32.98 -8.91
CA ASP A 57 -12.56 33.30 -7.73
C ASP A 57 -13.42 33.36 -6.46
N ALA A 58 -14.61 33.96 -6.56
CA ALA A 58 -15.55 34.03 -5.45
C ALA A 58 -16.00 32.63 -5.03
N LEU A 59 -16.47 31.81 -5.98
CA LEU A 59 -16.92 30.45 -5.68
C LEU A 59 -15.77 29.54 -5.20
N PHE A 60 -14.56 29.75 -5.72
CA PHE A 60 -13.37 29.05 -5.27
C PHE A 60 -13.04 29.37 -3.82
N SER A 61 -13.11 30.65 -3.44
CA SER A 61 -12.92 31.09 -2.05
C SER A 61 -13.95 30.46 -1.12
N GLU A 62 -15.24 30.46 -1.49
CA GLU A 62 -16.32 29.83 -0.70
C GLU A 62 -16.09 28.34 -0.45
N PHE A 63 -15.51 27.63 -1.42
CA PHE A 63 -15.21 26.21 -1.27
C PHE A 63 -13.85 25.94 -0.64
N GLY A 64 -12.90 26.88 -0.75
CA GLY A 64 -11.52 26.77 -0.28
C GLY A 64 -11.41 26.57 1.24
N ASP A 65 -12.37 27.09 2.00
CA ASP A 65 -12.42 26.92 3.46
C ASP A 65 -12.72 25.47 3.90
N LYS A 66 -13.22 24.63 2.97
CA LYS A 66 -13.49 23.22 3.27
C LYS A 66 -12.18 22.43 3.30
N PRO A 67 -11.92 21.62 4.34
CA PRO A 67 -10.74 20.78 4.40
C PRO A 67 -10.60 19.92 3.15
N ASN A 68 -9.37 19.84 2.62
CA ASN A 68 -9.00 19.06 1.42
C ASN A 68 -9.71 19.45 0.11
N PHE A 69 -10.50 20.54 0.08
CA PHE A 69 -11.21 20.93 -1.13
C PHE A 69 -10.26 21.15 -2.30
N LEU A 70 -9.21 21.95 -2.12
CA LEU A 70 -8.22 22.23 -3.17
C LEU A 70 -7.67 20.94 -3.80
N ARG A 71 -7.18 20.02 -2.97
CA ARG A 71 -6.63 18.74 -3.43
C ARG A 71 -7.66 17.91 -4.18
N SER A 72 -8.87 17.80 -3.63
CA SER A 72 -9.95 17.06 -4.28
C SER A 72 -10.36 17.67 -5.62
N PHE A 73 -10.34 19.01 -5.72
CA PHE A 73 -10.63 19.73 -6.95
C PHE A 73 -9.53 19.51 -8.01
N LEU A 74 -8.25 19.56 -7.62
CA LEU A 74 -7.13 19.27 -8.52
C LEU A 74 -7.23 17.85 -9.11
N VAL A 75 -7.48 16.85 -8.25
CA VAL A 75 -7.71 15.46 -8.69
C VAL A 75 -8.92 15.36 -9.61
N TYR A 76 -10.05 16.00 -9.25
CA TYR A 76 -11.26 15.99 -10.07
C TYR A 76 -11.01 16.60 -11.46
N ARG A 77 -10.32 17.75 -11.51
CA ARG A 77 -9.97 18.46 -12.74
C ARG A 77 -9.10 17.57 -13.64
N ASP A 78 -8.01 17.02 -13.11
CA ASP A 78 -7.09 16.16 -13.86
C ASP A 78 -7.79 14.94 -14.46
N LEU A 79 -8.61 14.24 -13.65
CA LEU A 79 -9.40 13.09 -14.15
C LEU A 79 -10.39 13.49 -15.24
N ARG A 80 -11.08 14.63 -15.11
CA ARG A 80 -12.02 15.13 -16.12
C ARG A 80 -11.31 15.56 -17.40
N GLU A 81 -10.13 16.17 -17.30
CA GLU A 81 -9.30 16.57 -18.44
C GLU A 81 -8.75 15.37 -19.21
N ARG A 82 -8.47 14.26 -18.50
CA ARG A 82 -8.13 12.96 -19.10
C ARG A 82 -9.32 12.24 -19.75
N GLY A 83 -10.52 12.82 -19.68
CA GLY A 83 -11.73 12.30 -20.31
C GLY A 83 -12.52 11.29 -19.49
N TYR A 84 -12.23 11.14 -18.20
CA TYR A 84 -13.02 10.29 -17.32
C TYR A 84 -14.32 10.96 -16.89
N ALA A 85 -15.40 10.19 -16.74
CA ALA A 85 -16.54 10.63 -15.95
C ALA A 85 -16.25 10.36 -14.46
N VAL A 86 -16.50 11.36 -13.63
CA VAL A 86 -16.17 11.36 -12.19
C VAL A 86 -17.40 11.81 -11.41
N GLN A 87 -17.79 11.03 -10.41
CA GLN A 87 -18.79 11.40 -9.43
C GLN A 87 -18.21 11.34 -8.02
N THR A 88 -18.76 12.12 -7.10
CA THR A 88 -18.43 11.98 -5.67
C THR A 88 -18.95 10.64 -5.13
N GLY A 89 -18.19 10.00 -4.26
CA GLY A 89 -18.49 8.68 -3.70
C GLY A 89 -18.00 8.52 -2.26
N PRO A 90 -18.12 7.31 -1.67
CA PRO A 90 -17.71 7.05 -0.27
C PRO A 90 -16.21 7.28 0.00
N HIS A 91 -15.36 7.07 -1.01
CA HIS A 91 -13.92 7.30 -0.95
C HIS A 91 -13.54 8.51 -1.80
N ASP A 92 -14.19 9.64 -1.61
CA ASP A 92 -14.09 10.87 -2.42
C ASP A 92 -14.66 10.74 -3.84
N PHE A 93 -14.08 9.91 -4.70
CA PHE A 93 -14.49 9.80 -6.10
C PHE A 93 -14.76 8.37 -6.58
N ARG A 94 -15.76 8.28 -7.45
CA ARG A 94 -16.11 7.12 -8.26
C ARG A 94 -15.84 7.48 -9.72
N VAL A 95 -14.89 6.80 -10.32
CA VAL A 95 -14.41 7.09 -11.69
C VAL A 95 -14.83 5.98 -12.64
N PHE A 96 -15.42 6.37 -13.76
CA PHE A 96 -15.97 5.46 -14.77
C PHE A 96 -14.95 5.06 -15.82
N ARG A 97 -15.17 3.96 -16.55
CA ARG A 97 -14.33 3.67 -17.72
C ARG A 97 -14.44 4.80 -18.73
N ARG A 98 -13.43 5.01 -19.56
CA ARG A 98 -13.51 6.02 -20.63
C ARG A 98 -14.68 5.70 -21.56
N GLY A 99 -15.53 6.68 -21.81
CA GLY A 99 -16.77 6.51 -22.58
C GLY A 99 -17.97 6.02 -21.76
N GLU A 100 -17.76 5.51 -20.55
CA GLU A 100 -18.83 5.15 -19.61
C GLU A 100 -19.18 6.32 -18.69
N LYS A 101 -20.40 6.31 -18.15
CA LYS A 101 -20.94 7.39 -17.32
C LYS A 101 -22.00 6.88 -16.33
N PRO A 102 -22.36 7.68 -15.32
CA PRO A 102 -23.42 7.34 -14.39
C PRO A 102 -24.74 7.02 -15.11
N GLY A 103 -25.39 5.94 -14.69
CA GLY A 103 -26.67 5.48 -15.26
C GLY A 103 -26.55 4.52 -16.45
N THR A 104 -25.49 4.62 -17.27
CA THR A 104 -25.32 3.75 -18.45
C THR A 104 -24.10 2.83 -18.40
N GLY A 105 -23.15 3.08 -17.48
CA GLY A 105 -21.94 2.28 -17.34
C GLY A 105 -21.56 2.02 -15.89
N GLU A 106 -20.53 1.20 -15.72
CA GLU A 106 -19.95 0.82 -14.45
C GLU A 106 -18.77 1.73 -14.10
N SER A 107 -18.56 1.93 -12.81
CA SER A 107 -17.33 2.57 -12.38
C SER A 107 -16.20 1.58 -12.23
N LEU A 108 -15.02 1.99 -12.64
CA LEU A 108 -13.81 1.21 -12.63
C LEU A 108 -12.98 1.45 -11.37
N TYR A 109 -12.81 2.72 -10.99
CA TYR A 109 -11.98 3.11 -9.85
C TYR A 109 -12.80 3.73 -8.73
N LEU A 110 -12.40 3.43 -7.49
CA LEU A 110 -12.71 4.21 -6.30
C LEU A 110 -11.43 4.95 -5.92
N VAL A 111 -11.45 6.27 -6.03
CA VAL A 111 -10.26 7.12 -5.92
C VAL A 111 -10.34 7.98 -4.68
N ARG A 112 -9.54 7.64 -3.67
CA ARG A 112 -9.37 8.43 -2.45
C ARG A 112 -8.28 9.48 -2.63
N VAL A 113 -8.53 10.70 -2.20
CA VAL A 113 -7.60 11.82 -2.30
C VAL A 113 -6.81 11.95 -1.00
N LEU A 114 -5.49 12.05 -1.12
CA LEU A 114 -4.57 12.18 0.01
C LEU A 114 -3.52 13.26 -0.25
N SER A 115 -3.02 13.86 0.82
CA SER A 115 -1.76 14.58 0.84
C SER A 115 -0.58 13.60 1.02
N GLU A 116 0.62 13.98 0.54
CA GLU A 116 1.84 13.25 0.86
C GLU A 116 2.12 13.10 2.37
N ARG A 117 1.52 13.96 3.21
CA ARG A 117 1.66 13.93 4.68
C ARG A 117 0.61 13.07 5.36
N ASP A 118 -0.43 12.66 4.65
CA ASP A 118 -1.53 11.92 5.27
C ASP A 118 -1.05 10.55 5.77
N PRO A 119 -1.44 10.16 6.99
CA PRO A 119 -1.08 8.87 7.56
C PRO A 119 -1.90 7.75 6.90
N ILE A 120 -1.19 6.74 6.39
CA ILE A 120 -1.77 5.49 5.93
C ILE A 120 -1.79 4.49 7.09
N ARG A 121 -2.99 4.12 7.52
CA ARG A 121 -3.22 2.99 8.43
C ARG A 121 -3.57 1.77 7.60
N PHE A 122 -2.71 0.76 7.64
CA PHE A 122 -2.85 -0.41 6.76
C PHE A 122 -4.09 -1.25 7.04
N GLU A 123 -4.52 -1.37 8.30
CA GLU A 123 -5.76 -2.07 8.67
C GLU A 123 -6.98 -1.47 7.95
N LYS A 124 -7.16 -0.14 8.04
CA LYS A 124 -8.22 0.58 7.32
C LYS A 124 -8.05 0.50 5.80
N LEU A 125 -6.82 0.62 5.31
CA LEU A 125 -6.55 0.52 3.87
C LEU A 125 -6.97 -0.83 3.31
N ILE A 126 -6.65 -1.92 4.02
CA ILE A 126 -7.03 -3.28 3.68
C ILE A 126 -8.55 -3.42 3.61
N GLU A 127 -9.29 -2.93 4.61
CA GLU A 127 -10.75 -2.95 4.64
C GLU A 127 -11.35 -2.25 3.41
N GLU A 128 -10.83 -1.06 3.08
CA GLU A 128 -11.28 -0.27 1.92
C GLU A 128 -10.98 -0.99 0.59
N VAL A 129 -9.82 -1.65 0.47
CA VAL A 129 -9.45 -2.43 -0.72
C VAL A 129 -10.35 -3.66 -0.88
N VAL A 130 -10.65 -4.38 0.22
CA VAL A 130 -11.56 -5.52 0.20
C VAL A 130 -12.97 -5.08 -0.18
N ALA A 131 -13.48 -4.01 0.42
CA ALA A 131 -14.79 -3.45 0.08
C ALA A 131 -14.87 -3.06 -1.41
N SER A 132 -13.83 -2.40 -1.92
CA SER A 132 -13.72 -2.01 -3.33
C SER A 132 -13.72 -3.22 -4.27
N ARG A 133 -12.96 -4.26 -3.92
CA ARG A 133 -12.90 -5.51 -4.69
C ARG A 133 -14.25 -6.22 -4.74
N ASN A 134 -15.00 -6.24 -3.63
CA ASN A 134 -16.35 -6.81 -3.58
C ASN A 134 -17.33 -6.07 -4.50
N MET A 135 -17.11 -4.77 -4.71
CA MET A 135 -17.86 -3.95 -5.67
C MET A 135 -17.34 -4.08 -7.12
N ARG A 136 -16.36 -4.96 -7.36
CA ARG A 136 -15.63 -5.14 -8.63
C ARG A 136 -14.95 -3.85 -9.11
N LYS A 137 -14.38 -3.08 -8.17
CA LYS A 137 -13.70 -1.80 -8.43
C LYS A 137 -12.25 -1.89 -7.98
N MET A 138 -11.38 -1.19 -8.70
CA MET A 138 -10.00 -0.99 -8.30
C MET A 138 -9.94 0.16 -7.29
N TYR A 139 -9.22 -0.04 -6.19
CA TYR A 139 -8.99 0.98 -5.19
C TYR A 139 -7.71 1.76 -5.52
N VAL A 140 -7.83 3.08 -5.61
CA VAL A 140 -6.76 3.97 -6.06
C VAL A 140 -6.59 5.11 -5.05
N LEU A 141 -5.34 5.41 -4.72
CA LEU A 141 -4.97 6.61 -3.99
C LEU A 141 -4.49 7.66 -5.00
N ALA A 142 -5.11 8.83 -4.99
CA ALA A 142 -4.63 10.02 -5.69
C ALA A 142 -3.91 10.91 -4.69
N VAL A 143 -2.58 10.94 -4.78
CA VAL A 143 -1.73 11.71 -3.88
C VAL A 143 -1.39 13.04 -4.54
N VAL A 144 -1.65 14.12 -3.82
CA VAL A 144 -1.31 15.50 -4.20
C VAL A 144 -0.17 15.96 -3.30
N ASP A 145 0.94 16.38 -3.87
CA ASP A 145 2.05 16.98 -3.12
C ASP A 145 1.86 18.50 -2.93
N ASP A 146 2.84 19.13 -2.28
CA ASP A 146 2.82 20.56 -1.99
C ASP A 146 3.11 21.44 -3.24
N GLU A 147 3.59 20.84 -4.34
CA GLU A 147 3.77 21.49 -5.65
C GLU A 147 2.59 21.23 -6.60
N GLU A 148 1.49 20.68 -6.07
CA GLU A 148 0.26 20.35 -6.78
C GLU A 148 0.43 19.25 -7.86
N GLU A 149 1.51 18.46 -7.80
CA GLU A 149 1.69 17.31 -8.67
C GLU A 149 0.84 16.11 -8.21
N LEU A 150 0.30 15.39 -9.19
CA LEU A 150 -0.59 14.26 -8.96
C LEU A 150 0.11 12.93 -9.23
N THR A 151 0.08 12.04 -8.24
CA THR A 151 0.51 10.66 -8.42
C THR A 151 -0.58 9.67 -7.99
N PHE A 152 -0.90 8.74 -8.89
CA PHE A 152 -1.89 7.70 -8.64
C PHE A 152 -1.23 6.36 -8.29
N TYR A 153 -1.73 5.72 -7.23
CA TYR A 153 -1.33 4.38 -6.80
C TYR A 153 -2.53 3.45 -6.79
N GLU A 154 -2.49 2.38 -7.57
CA GLU A 154 -3.40 1.26 -7.44
C GLU A 154 -2.94 0.39 -6.26
N ILE A 155 -3.87 0.08 -5.35
CA ILE A 155 -3.58 -0.73 -4.17
C ILE A 155 -4.06 -2.15 -4.41
N LYS A 156 -3.16 -3.12 -4.25
CA LYS A 156 -3.45 -4.55 -4.43
C LYS A 156 -3.13 -5.33 -3.18
N LEU A 157 -4.02 -6.25 -2.82
CA LEU A 157 -3.72 -7.29 -1.84
C LEU A 157 -3.14 -8.48 -2.58
N GLN A 158 -1.86 -8.75 -2.35
CA GLN A 158 -1.16 -9.88 -2.95
C GLN A 158 -1.42 -11.13 -2.14
N LYS A 159 -2.01 -12.15 -2.78
CA LYS A 159 -2.06 -13.50 -2.23
C LYS A 159 -0.74 -14.18 -2.61
N LEU A 160 0.00 -14.64 -1.60
CA LEU A 160 1.17 -15.49 -1.85
C LEU A 160 0.74 -16.84 -2.42
N ALA A 161 1.68 -17.57 -3.04
CA ALA A 161 1.44 -18.95 -3.50
C ALA A 161 0.93 -19.82 -2.35
N ASP A 162 0.35 -21.00 -2.61
CA ASP A 162 -0.12 -21.84 -1.51
C ASP A 162 1.05 -22.23 -0.58
N SER A 163 0.76 -22.35 0.71
CA SER A 163 1.80 -22.65 1.70
C SER A 163 2.42 -24.01 1.42
N CYS A 164 3.74 -24.05 1.26
CA CYS A 164 4.51 -25.28 1.14
C CYS A 164 5.15 -25.59 2.50
N GLY A 165 5.26 -26.88 2.83
CA GLY A 165 6.03 -27.34 3.99
C GLY A 165 7.51 -27.02 3.78
N THR A 166 7.94 -25.80 4.13
CA THR A 166 9.35 -25.42 4.11
C THR A 166 10.05 -25.97 5.35
N GLY A 167 10.34 -27.27 5.28
CA GLY A 167 11.00 -28.04 6.32
C GLY A 167 11.48 -29.42 5.88
N ASP A 168 11.14 -29.88 4.68
CA ASP A 168 11.56 -31.18 4.18
C ASP A 168 13.07 -31.17 3.88
N GLY A 169 13.87 -31.54 4.89
CA GLY A 169 15.30 -31.85 4.72
C GLY A 169 16.29 -31.07 5.59
N ILE A 170 15.85 -30.21 6.53
CA ILE A 170 16.77 -29.53 7.46
C ILE A 170 16.96 -30.37 8.72
N SER A 171 18.20 -30.75 9.01
CA SER A 171 18.64 -31.42 10.23
C SER A 171 18.74 -30.45 11.41
N ARG A 172 18.80 -30.97 12.63
CA ARG A 172 18.90 -30.15 13.84
C ARG A 172 20.34 -29.65 14.01
N HIS A 173 20.52 -28.33 14.08
CA HIS A 173 21.83 -27.69 14.26
C HIS A 173 22.00 -27.08 15.64
N THR A 174 23.26 -26.93 16.05
CA THR A 174 23.62 -26.15 17.25
C THR A 174 24.33 -24.86 16.82
N ALA A 175 23.89 -23.73 17.35
CA ALA A 175 24.42 -22.42 17.03
C ALA A 175 24.99 -21.74 18.27
N LEU A 176 26.16 -21.12 18.14
CA LEU A 176 26.77 -20.31 19.20
C LEU A 176 26.36 -18.85 19.01
N LEU A 177 25.72 -18.25 20.01
CA LEU A 177 25.33 -16.84 19.99
C LEU A 177 26.58 -15.93 20.05
N ILE A 178 26.71 -15.03 19.08
CA ILE A 178 27.77 -14.01 18.96
C ILE A 178 27.10 -12.65 18.73
N GLY A 179 27.04 -11.83 19.78
CA GLY A 179 26.27 -10.58 19.76
C GLY A 179 24.78 -10.89 19.57
N ASN A 180 24.16 -10.32 18.54
CA ASN A 180 22.75 -10.55 18.17
C ASN A 180 22.58 -11.59 17.04
N SER A 181 23.66 -12.20 16.58
CA SER A 181 23.64 -13.23 15.53
C SER A 181 24.20 -14.52 16.09
N ALA A 182 24.06 -15.63 15.38
CA ALA A 182 24.63 -16.89 15.83
C ALA A 182 25.40 -17.58 14.73
N MET A 183 26.41 -18.32 15.15
CA MET A 183 27.34 -19.03 14.29
C MET A 183 27.04 -20.52 14.37
N VAL A 184 26.83 -21.14 13.22
CA VAL A 184 26.70 -22.59 13.06
C VAL A 184 27.96 -23.12 12.38
N ARG A 185 28.50 -24.22 12.88
CA ARG A 185 29.55 -24.97 12.17
C ARG A 185 28.88 -25.83 11.10
N ALA A 186 29.12 -25.51 9.84
CA ALA A 186 28.51 -26.19 8.71
C ALA A 186 29.44 -26.13 7.51
N GLU A 187 29.64 -27.24 6.81
CA GLU A 187 30.43 -27.29 5.58
C GLU A 187 29.70 -26.60 4.40
N PRO A 188 30.38 -26.31 3.28
CA PRO A 188 29.76 -25.78 2.07
C PRO A 188 28.69 -26.74 1.53
N GLY A 189 27.51 -26.21 1.19
CA GLY A 189 26.39 -27.03 0.71
C GLY A 189 25.59 -27.74 1.81
N SER A 190 25.71 -27.30 3.07
CA SER A 190 24.83 -27.77 4.14
C SER A 190 23.35 -27.55 3.81
N ASP A 191 22.49 -28.35 4.44
CA ASP A 191 21.03 -28.20 4.40
C ASP A 191 20.55 -26.76 4.69
N LEU A 192 21.15 -26.08 5.68
CA LEU A 192 20.85 -24.68 5.98
C LEU A 192 21.20 -23.75 4.81
N GLU A 193 22.37 -23.91 4.19
CA GLU A 193 22.78 -23.07 3.06
C GLU A 193 21.94 -23.38 1.81
N ALA A 194 21.65 -24.66 1.57
CA ALA A 194 20.79 -25.13 0.48
C ALA A 194 19.35 -24.60 0.62
N ALA A 195 18.83 -24.52 1.85
CA ALA A 195 17.55 -23.88 2.16
C ALA A 195 17.63 -22.34 2.21
N GLY A 196 18.80 -21.75 1.91
CA GLY A 196 18.98 -20.32 1.81
C GLY A 196 18.96 -19.59 3.16
N PHE A 197 19.41 -20.23 4.24
CA PHE A 197 19.67 -19.60 5.52
C PHE A 197 21.12 -19.16 5.65
N GLY A 198 21.34 -18.06 6.36
CA GLY A 198 22.65 -17.61 6.80
C GLY A 198 23.56 -17.07 5.69
N LYS A 199 24.70 -16.54 6.12
CA LYS A 199 25.77 -16.05 5.27
C LYS A 199 27.08 -16.70 5.69
N ARG A 200 27.78 -17.28 4.72
CA ARG A 200 29.09 -17.92 4.91
C ARG A 200 30.09 -16.91 5.47
N LEU A 201 30.77 -17.28 6.55
CA LEU A 201 31.86 -16.51 7.15
C LEU A 201 33.21 -17.02 6.64
N ASP A 202 33.40 -18.33 6.69
CA ASP A 202 34.55 -19.09 6.20
C ASP A 202 34.07 -20.50 5.77
N ASP A 203 35.00 -21.36 5.35
CA ASP A 203 34.68 -22.70 4.82
C ASP A 203 34.00 -23.63 5.85
N GLU A 204 34.05 -23.31 7.15
CA GLU A 204 33.48 -24.15 8.21
C GLU A 204 32.27 -23.50 8.91
N ARG A 205 32.01 -22.22 8.68
CA ARG A 205 31.10 -21.44 9.53
C ARG A 205 30.08 -20.64 8.75
N LEU A 206 28.83 -20.71 9.21
CA LEU A 206 27.69 -20.00 8.69
C LEU A 206 27.13 -19.06 9.76
N MET A 207 26.94 -17.79 9.42
CA MET A 207 26.34 -16.78 10.31
C MET A 207 24.85 -16.63 10.02
N LEU A 208 24.02 -16.80 11.04
CA LEU A 208 22.58 -16.64 10.99
C LEU A 208 22.18 -15.30 11.61
N SER A 209 21.30 -14.59 10.93
CA SER A 209 20.71 -13.33 11.38
C SER A 209 19.62 -13.55 12.44
N PRO A 210 19.26 -12.52 13.23
CA PRO A 210 18.26 -12.67 14.29
C PRO A 210 16.92 -13.26 13.85
N VAL A 211 16.41 -12.83 12.69
CA VAL A 211 15.15 -13.31 12.11
C VAL A 211 15.23 -14.77 11.67
N GLU A 212 16.38 -15.20 11.14
CA GLU A 212 16.62 -16.61 10.77
C GLU A 212 16.67 -17.49 12.02
N LEU A 213 17.27 -17.00 13.11
CA LEU A 213 17.33 -17.72 14.38
C LEU A 213 15.96 -17.92 14.99
N LEU A 214 15.14 -16.87 15.09
CA LEU A 214 13.78 -16.98 15.60
C LEU A 214 12.96 -18.00 14.80
N TYR A 215 13.08 -17.98 13.46
CA TYR A 215 12.40 -18.93 12.58
C TYR A 215 12.83 -20.38 12.80
N LEU A 216 14.13 -20.65 12.91
CA LEU A 216 14.69 -21.99 13.07
C LEU A 216 14.45 -22.56 14.47
N MET A 217 14.58 -21.72 15.51
CA MET A 217 14.29 -22.08 16.90
C MET A 217 12.80 -22.40 17.09
N ALA A 218 11.89 -21.63 16.48
CA ALA A 218 10.45 -21.89 16.55
C ALA A 218 10.02 -23.24 15.94
N ARG A 219 10.87 -23.83 15.08
CA ARG A 219 10.65 -25.15 14.45
C ARG A 219 11.46 -26.28 15.07
N ASP A 220 12.15 -26.00 16.18
CA ASP A 220 13.07 -26.94 16.85
C ASP A 220 14.22 -27.45 15.95
N LEU A 221 14.53 -26.72 14.88
CA LEU A 221 15.63 -27.03 13.95
C LEU A 221 16.98 -26.51 14.43
N LEU A 222 17.00 -25.66 15.46
CA LEU A 222 18.20 -25.02 15.94
C LEU A 222 18.19 -24.85 17.46
N ASN A 223 19.21 -25.40 18.13
CA ASN A 223 19.51 -25.13 19.53
C ASN A 223 20.52 -23.99 19.61
N LEU A 224 20.16 -22.92 20.33
CA LEU A 224 21.01 -21.74 20.49
C LEU A 224 21.76 -21.82 21.83
N GLU A 225 23.08 -21.64 21.81
CA GLU A 225 23.92 -21.69 23.00
C GLU A 225 24.64 -20.37 23.25
N ARG A 226 24.68 -19.95 24.52
CA ARG A 226 25.46 -18.80 24.99
C ARG A 226 26.31 -19.22 26.18
N GLY A 227 27.63 -19.24 26.03
CA GLY A 227 28.56 -19.59 27.10
C GLY A 227 28.33 -21.00 27.69
N GLY A 228 27.97 -21.97 26.86
CA GLY A 228 27.72 -23.36 27.28
C GLY A 228 26.33 -23.62 27.88
N ARG A 229 25.42 -22.63 27.87
CA ARG A 229 24.02 -22.81 28.25
C ARG A 229 23.12 -22.69 27.02
N SER A 230 22.12 -23.56 26.91
CA SER A 230 21.06 -23.44 25.91
C SER A 230 20.15 -22.26 26.25
N LEU A 231 19.83 -21.46 25.24
CA LEU A 231 18.99 -20.27 25.32
C LEU A 231 17.62 -20.58 24.70
N GLY A 232 16.55 -20.37 25.46
CA GLY A 232 15.19 -20.61 24.97
C GLY A 232 14.73 -19.54 23.96
N LEU A 233 13.72 -19.86 23.16
CA LEU A 233 13.12 -18.91 22.20
C LEU A 233 12.62 -17.60 22.88
N PRO A 234 11.87 -17.64 24.00
CA PRO A 234 11.39 -16.40 24.63
C PRO A 234 12.52 -15.54 25.18
N GLU A 235 13.57 -16.18 25.70
CA GLU A 235 14.75 -15.51 26.25
C GLU A 235 15.54 -14.81 25.14
N TYR A 236 15.77 -15.51 24.02
CA TYR A 236 16.43 -14.92 22.86
C TYR A 236 15.61 -13.78 22.24
N GLN A 237 14.29 -13.95 22.14
CA GLN A 237 13.41 -12.94 21.57
C GLN A 237 13.43 -11.64 22.38
N ALA A 238 13.43 -11.73 23.72
CA ALA A 238 13.58 -10.56 24.58
C ALA A 238 14.95 -9.87 24.39
N PHE A 239 16.02 -10.66 24.38
CA PHE A 239 17.38 -10.16 24.18
C PHE A 239 17.57 -9.47 22.82
N ALA A 240 17.10 -10.09 21.73
CA ALA A 240 17.23 -9.54 20.39
C ALA A 240 16.28 -8.34 20.15
N GLY A 241 15.13 -8.32 20.83
CA GLY A 241 14.17 -7.21 20.78
C GLY A 241 14.68 -5.91 21.40
N GLU A 242 15.61 -5.97 22.36
CA GLU A 242 16.27 -4.76 22.90
C GLU A 242 17.09 -4.01 21.84
N ALA A 243 17.63 -4.73 20.85
CA ALA A 243 18.44 -4.16 19.78
C ALA A 243 17.64 -3.76 18.53
N ASP A 244 16.48 -4.39 18.30
CA ASP A 244 15.62 -4.13 17.15
C ASP A 244 14.14 -4.16 17.57
N ASN A 245 13.55 -2.99 17.73
CA ASN A 245 12.16 -2.82 18.15
C ASN A 245 11.15 -3.32 17.11
N GLU A 246 11.54 -3.45 15.85
CA GLU A 246 10.69 -3.97 14.77
C GLU A 246 10.85 -5.49 14.58
N LEU A 247 11.68 -6.15 15.40
CA LEU A 247 12.01 -7.57 15.23
C LEU A 247 10.77 -8.47 15.28
N THR A 248 9.80 -8.15 16.12
CA THR A 248 8.55 -8.91 16.24
C THR A 248 7.77 -8.92 14.93
N GLY A 249 7.61 -7.78 14.28
CA GLY A 249 6.91 -7.67 12.99
C GLY A 249 7.73 -8.30 11.87
N LYS A 250 9.05 -8.11 11.89
CA LYS A 250 10.00 -8.74 10.96
C LYS A 250 9.92 -10.27 11.03
N GLU A 251 9.88 -10.84 12.24
CA GLU A 251 9.80 -12.28 12.49
C GLU A 251 8.50 -12.87 11.91
N LYS A 252 7.34 -12.29 12.22
CA LYS A 252 6.05 -12.76 11.69
C LYS A 252 6.02 -12.73 10.15
N VAL A 253 6.45 -11.62 9.54
CA VAL A 253 6.50 -11.49 8.08
C VAL A 253 7.52 -12.45 7.45
N TYR A 254 8.67 -12.64 8.10
CA TYR A 254 9.69 -13.59 7.66
C TYR A 254 9.15 -15.02 7.68
N THR A 255 8.47 -15.41 8.76
CA THR A 255 7.85 -16.73 8.91
C THR A 255 6.79 -16.98 7.86
N GLU A 256 5.93 -16.00 7.57
CA GLU A 256 4.93 -16.09 6.50
C GLU A 256 5.59 -16.25 5.13
N LEU A 257 6.59 -15.42 4.79
CA LEU A 257 7.29 -15.54 3.50
C LEU A 257 7.91 -16.93 3.34
N ARG A 258 8.53 -17.45 4.39
CA ARG A 258 9.11 -18.79 4.39
C ARG A 258 8.06 -19.89 4.26
N SER A 259 6.86 -19.78 4.83
CA SER A 259 5.81 -20.80 4.64
C SER A 259 5.29 -20.86 3.21
N HIS A 260 5.59 -19.87 2.37
CA HIS A 260 5.22 -19.82 0.96
C HIS A 260 6.41 -20.05 0.01
N ASP A 261 7.45 -20.74 0.48
CA ASP A 261 8.66 -21.08 -0.29
C ASP A 261 9.44 -19.87 -0.85
N PHE A 262 9.29 -18.71 -0.21
CA PHE A 262 10.15 -17.58 -0.50
C PHE A 262 11.42 -17.62 0.36
N THR A 263 12.52 -17.13 -0.22
CA THR A 263 13.78 -16.94 0.51
C THR A 263 13.99 -15.45 0.79
N PRO A 264 13.52 -14.91 1.94
CA PRO A 264 13.84 -13.56 2.37
C PRO A 264 15.31 -13.44 2.79
N ARG A 265 15.98 -12.39 2.30
CA ARG A 265 17.31 -11.95 2.73
C ARG A 265 17.26 -10.49 3.15
N THR A 266 18.28 -9.99 3.85
CA THR A 266 18.34 -8.57 4.24
C THR A 266 18.13 -7.62 3.05
N GLY A 267 17.17 -6.72 3.20
CA GLY A 267 16.84 -5.67 2.24
C GLY A 267 17.54 -4.34 2.52
N TYR A 268 18.47 -4.28 3.48
CA TYR A 268 19.06 -3.03 4.01
C TYR A 268 19.60 -2.11 2.91
N LYS A 269 20.26 -2.67 1.88
CA LYS A 269 20.79 -1.90 0.73
C LYS A 269 19.71 -1.16 -0.08
N PHE A 270 18.44 -1.48 0.13
CA PHE A 270 17.29 -0.84 -0.52
C PHE A 270 16.40 -0.08 0.47
N GLY A 271 16.81 0.06 1.75
CA GLY A 271 16.03 0.74 2.78
C GLY A 271 14.80 -0.04 3.29
N HIS A 272 14.77 -1.36 3.08
CA HIS A 272 13.66 -2.22 3.51
C HIS A 272 14.15 -3.44 4.29
N HIS A 273 13.23 -4.13 4.97
CA HIS A 273 13.58 -5.27 5.84
C HIS A 273 14.08 -6.45 5.03
N PHE A 274 13.34 -6.80 3.96
CA PHE A 274 13.65 -7.97 3.16
C PHE A 274 13.73 -7.66 1.68
N ARG A 275 14.68 -8.32 1.01
CA ARG A 275 14.62 -8.61 -0.42
C ARG A 275 14.27 -10.08 -0.55
N VAL A 276 13.28 -10.38 -1.38
CA VAL A 276 12.66 -11.71 -1.40
C VAL A 276 12.89 -12.36 -2.77
N TYR A 277 13.30 -13.62 -2.73
CA TYR A 277 13.55 -14.45 -3.89
C TYR A 277 12.46 -15.51 -3.98
N SER A 278 11.99 -15.76 -5.20
CA SER A 278 11.10 -16.87 -5.55
C SER A 278 11.95 -17.95 -6.25
N GLY A 279 11.86 -19.19 -5.77
CA GLY A 279 12.65 -20.30 -6.29
C GLY A 279 14.16 -20.02 -6.33
N LYS A 280 14.81 -20.40 -7.44
CA LYS A 280 16.28 -20.33 -7.62
C LYS A 280 16.77 -19.09 -8.37
N ASN A 281 15.96 -18.04 -8.46
CA ASN A 281 16.31 -16.85 -9.22
C ASN A 281 17.52 -16.12 -8.62
N VAL A 282 18.43 -15.65 -9.49
CA VAL A 282 19.65 -14.91 -9.09
C VAL A 282 19.33 -13.52 -8.54
N HIS A 283 18.20 -12.95 -8.96
CA HIS A 283 17.75 -11.62 -8.55
C HIS A 283 16.47 -11.70 -7.72
N SER A 284 16.42 -10.91 -6.65
CA SER A 284 15.19 -10.77 -5.86
C SER A 284 14.10 -10.11 -6.70
N GLU A 285 12.87 -10.57 -6.56
CA GLU A 285 11.73 -10.04 -7.32
C GLU A 285 10.98 -8.95 -6.55
N MET A 286 11.07 -9.00 -5.22
CA MET A 286 10.26 -8.18 -4.33
C MET A 286 11.11 -7.57 -3.22
N LEU A 287 10.71 -6.39 -2.78
CA LEU A 287 11.12 -5.77 -1.53
C LEU A 287 9.93 -5.84 -0.58
N VAL A 288 10.18 -6.27 0.65
CA VAL A 288 9.14 -6.37 1.68
C VAL A 288 9.55 -5.53 2.88
N HIS A 289 8.65 -4.66 3.31
CA HIS A 289 8.75 -3.93 4.58
C HIS A 289 7.68 -4.43 5.53
N ALA A 290 8.08 -4.81 6.74
CA ALA A 290 7.17 -5.33 7.76
C ALA A 290 6.51 -4.14 8.48
N VAL A 291 5.19 -4.20 8.65
CA VAL A 291 4.41 -3.15 9.28
C VAL A 291 3.59 -3.77 10.41
N GLU A 292 3.76 -3.26 11.63
CA GLU A 292 2.97 -3.67 12.79
C GLU A 292 1.52 -3.15 12.68
N LYS A 293 0.58 -3.88 13.29
CA LYS A 293 -0.87 -3.71 13.11
C LYS A 293 -1.36 -2.26 13.21
N GLU A 294 -0.89 -1.53 14.22
CA GLU A 294 -1.38 -0.19 14.55
C GLU A 294 -0.47 0.94 14.01
N THR A 295 0.54 0.57 13.23
CA THR A 295 1.49 1.55 12.68
C THR A 295 0.85 2.35 11.56
N ALA A 296 0.94 3.67 11.68
CA ALA A 296 0.61 4.59 10.61
C ALA A 296 1.89 5.07 9.94
N LEU A 297 1.96 4.97 8.61
CA LEU A 297 3.09 5.49 7.83
C LEU A 297 2.63 6.69 6.99
N PRO A 298 3.39 7.78 6.91
CA PRO A 298 3.05 8.89 6.02
C PRO A 298 3.15 8.43 4.56
N MET A 299 2.24 8.93 3.71
CA MET A 299 2.21 8.58 2.29
C MET A 299 3.53 8.90 1.57
N SER A 300 4.27 9.93 2.00
CA SER A 300 5.59 10.28 1.48
C SER A 300 6.65 9.17 1.67
N LEU A 301 6.62 8.45 2.80
CA LEU A 301 7.49 7.31 3.05
C LEU A 301 7.13 6.13 2.14
N ILE A 302 5.83 5.86 1.99
CA ILE A 302 5.35 4.82 1.07
C ILE A 302 5.74 5.15 -0.37
N SER A 303 5.53 6.40 -0.81
CA SER A 303 5.93 6.88 -2.13
C SER A 303 7.42 6.69 -2.39
N ARG A 304 8.28 7.05 -1.42
CA ARG A 304 9.74 6.82 -1.49
C ARG A 304 10.08 5.35 -1.68
N SER A 305 9.41 4.48 -0.93
CA SER A 305 9.58 3.02 -0.99
C SER A 305 9.22 2.47 -2.38
N VAL A 306 8.07 2.91 -2.92
CA VAL A 306 7.61 2.51 -4.28
C VAL A 306 8.57 3.00 -5.35
N ARG A 307 9.06 4.25 -5.26
CA ARG A 307 10.05 4.79 -6.21
C ARG A 307 11.37 4.03 -6.15
N MET A 308 11.84 3.69 -4.95
CA MET A 308 13.05 2.89 -4.76
C MET A 308 12.91 1.51 -5.42
N ALA A 309 11.83 0.78 -5.12
CA ALA A 309 11.58 -0.52 -5.72
C ALA A 309 11.48 -0.47 -7.25
N HIS A 310 10.80 0.55 -7.79
CA HIS A 310 10.71 0.77 -9.23
C HIS A 310 12.09 1.02 -9.87
N SER A 311 12.99 1.75 -9.21
CA SER A 311 14.34 2.03 -9.73
C SER A 311 15.18 0.76 -9.93
N VAL A 312 14.92 -0.28 -9.12
CA VAL A 312 15.62 -1.56 -9.17
C VAL A 312 14.78 -2.69 -9.79
N LYS A 313 13.68 -2.33 -10.46
CA LYS A 313 12.74 -3.24 -11.13
C LYS A 313 12.19 -4.34 -10.21
N LYS A 314 11.82 -3.98 -8.98
CA LYS A 314 11.22 -4.88 -7.99
C LYS A 314 9.82 -4.41 -7.60
N LYS A 315 8.98 -5.34 -7.16
CA LYS A 315 7.70 -4.99 -6.53
C LYS A 315 7.94 -4.52 -5.09
N MET A 316 7.21 -3.50 -4.65
CA MET A 316 7.21 -3.06 -3.26
C MET A 316 5.99 -3.62 -2.53
N LEU A 317 6.22 -4.43 -1.50
CA LEU A 317 5.18 -5.00 -0.66
C LEU A 317 5.34 -4.54 0.79
N PHE A 318 4.22 -4.28 1.44
CA PHE A 318 4.13 -4.05 2.87
C PHE A 318 3.47 -5.25 3.51
N GLY A 319 4.24 -6.03 4.27
CA GLY A 319 3.77 -7.18 5.04
C GLY A 319 3.15 -6.68 6.34
N CYS A 320 1.84 -6.59 6.37
CA CYS A 320 1.08 -5.99 7.47
C CYS A 320 0.61 -7.08 8.43
N VAL A 321 0.97 -6.95 9.70
CA VAL A 321 0.48 -7.85 10.75
C VAL A 321 -1.00 -7.55 11.00
N HIS A 322 -1.88 -8.49 10.67
CA HIS A 322 -3.33 -8.37 10.83
C HIS A 322 -3.84 -9.41 11.85
N SER A 323 -5.07 -9.24 12.33
CA SER A 323 -5.71 -10.19 13.27
C SER A 323 -5.89 -11.60 12.68
N SER A 324 -5.93 -11.70 11.36
CA SER A 324 -6.15 -12.94 10.61
C SER A 324 -4.88 -13.53 9.98
N GLY A 325 -3.68 -13.04 10.35
CA GLY A 325 -2.41 -13.42 9.74
C GLY A 325 -1.69 -12.22 9.09
N ILE A 326 -0.80 -12.49 8.15
CA ILE A 326 -0.05 -11.44 7.43
C ILE A 326 -0.74 -11.11 6.11
N GLN A 327 -0.94 -9.83 5.83
CA GLN A 327 -1.44 -9.38 4.53
C GLN A 327 -0.39 -8.55 3.80
N PHE A 328 -0.15 -8.89 2.53
CA PHE A 328 0.80 -8.18 1.69
C PHE A 328 0.09 -7.13 0.84
N VAL A 329 0.38 -5.86 1.11
CA VAL A 329 -0.18 -4.72 0.37
C VAL A 329 0.85 -4.20 -0.63
N GLU A 330 0.48 -4.18 -1.90
CA GLU A 330 1.27 -3.59 -2.98
C GLU A 330 0.73 -2.21 -3.35
N PHE A 331 1.63 -1.23 -3.50
CA PHE A 331 1.33 0.08 -4.05
C PHE A 331 1.93 0.16 -5.46
N ALA A 332 1.08 -0.01 -6.48
CA ALA A 332 1.49 0.04 -7.88
C ALA A 332 1.23 1.44 -8.44
N ARG A 333 2.29 2.17 -8.82
CA ARG A 333 2.11 3.47 -9.50
C ARG A 333 1.45 3.24 -10.87
N ILE A 334 0.33 3.88 -11.11
CA ILE A 334 -0.40 3.79 -12.38
C ILE A 334 -0.45 5.14 -13.09
N LYS A 335 -0.66 5.10 -14.41
CA LYS A 335 -1.03 6.26 -15.21
C LYS A 335 -2.50 6.09 -15.60
N LEU A 336 -3.32 7.08 -15.25
CA LEU A 336 -4.71 7.19 -15.69
C LEU A 336 -4.81 8.04 -16.95
#